data_AF-A0A534IJ80-F1
#
_entry.id   AF-A0A534IJ80-F1
#
_cell.length_a   1.000
_cell.length_b   1.000
_cell.length_c   1.000
_cell.angle_alpha   90.00
_cell.angle_beta   90.00
_cell.angle_gamma   90.00
#
_symmetry.space_group_name_H-M   'P 1'
#
loop_
_entity.id
_entity.type
_entity.pdbx_description
1 polymer ?
#
loop_
_entity_poly.entity_id
_entity_poly.type
_entity_poly.pdbx_seq_one_letter_code
_entity_poly.pdbx_strand_id
1 'polypeptide(L)'
;EGYPGLGDTFLGQPSFLWLFIKVFVLVFFFLWFRATFPRYRYDQIMRLGWKALIPVTLVWIGVEMLLAAYRIGPWSRSWFH
;
A
#
# COMPACT_ATOMS: atom_id res chain seq x y z
N GLU A 1 -0.62 1.30 20.10
CA GLU A 1 -0.15 0.06 20.75
C GLU A 1 -0.11 -0.99 19.67
N GLY A 2 1.10 -1.30 19.16
CA GLY A 2 1.25 -2.39 18.21
C GLY A 2 0.79 -3.69 18.85
N TYR A 3 0.14 -4.55 18.08
CA TYR A 3 -0.31 -5.86 18.55
C TYR A 3 0.82 -6.53 19.37
N PRO A 4 0.57 -6.93 20.62
CA PRO A 4 1.59 -7.24 21.64
C PRO A 4 2.39 -8.54 21.40
N GLY A 5 2.59 -8.94 20.14
CA GLY A 5 3.46 -10.05 19.75
C GLY A 5 4.05 -9.91 18.34
N LEU A 6 3.99 -8.73 17.73
CA LEU A 6 4.46 -8.47 16.36
C LEU A 6 5.63 -7.47 16.29
N GLY A 7 5.80 -6.61 17.30
CA GLY A 7 6.81 -5.54 17.31
C GLY A 7 8.21 -6.02 17.71
N ASP A 8 8.25 -7.06 18.51
CA ASP A 8 9.40 -7.77 19.07
C ASP A 8 9.82 -8.96 18.19
N THR A 9 8.98 -9.34 17.23
CA THR A 9 9.30 -10.32 16.19
C THR A 9 10.27 -9.74 15.15
N PHE A 10 11.01 -10.61 14.45
CA PHE A 10 11.87 -10.22 13.32
C PHE A 10 11.13 -9.41 12.22
N LEU A 11 9.80 -9.49 12.17
CA LEU A 11 8.90 -8.80 11.25
C LEU A 11 8.61 -7.33 11.63
N GLY A 12 8.67 -7.00 12.93
CA GLY A 12 8.33 -5.68 13.48
C GLY A 12 9.53 -4.82 13.86
N GLN A 13 10.70 -5.44 14.05
CA GLN A 13 11.94 -4.73 14.32
C GLN A 13 12.37 -3.90 13.09
N PRO A 14 12.70 -2.60 13.22
CA PRO A 14 13.24 -1.78 12.13
C PRO A 14 14.68 -2.20 11.83
N SER A 15 14.84 -3.34 11.16
CA SER A 15 16.11 -3.90 10.74
C SER A 15 16.37 -3.59 9.28
N PHE A 16 17.60 -3.17 8.95
CA PHE A 16 18.05 -3.00 7.57
C PHE A 16 17.85 -4.28 6.74
N LEU A 17 18.02 -5.46 7.35
CA LEU A 17 17.79 -6.75 6.71
C LEU A 17 16.33 -6.94 6.31
N TRP A 18 15.38 -6.50 7.14
CA TRP A 18 13.95 -6.62 6.86
C TRP A 18 13.53 -5.71 5.70
N LEU A 19 14.08 -4.49 5.63
CA LEU A 19 13.89 -3.60 4.48
C LEU A 19 14.48 -4.22 3.21
N PHE A 20 15.68 -4.81 3.29
CA PHE A 20 16.34 -5.43 2.14
C PHE A 20 15.52 -6.59 1.57
N ILE A 21 14.94 -7.44 2.44
CA ILE A 21 14.05 -8.53 2.04
C ILE A 21 12.82 -7.97 1.29
N LYS A 22 12.17 -6.93 1.80
CA LYS A 22 11.02 -6.30 1.13
C LYS A 22 11.40 -5.78 -0.26
N VAL A 23 12.53 -5.08 -0.37
CA VAL A 23 13.02 -4.56 -1.64
C VAL A 23 13.33 -5.69 -2.62
N PHE A 24 14.01 -6.74 -2.17
CA PHE A 24 14.33 -7.91 -3.00
C PHE A 24 13.06 -8.56 -3.54
N VAL A 25 12.04 -8.74 -2.69
CA VAL A 25 10.74 -9.29 -3.09
C VAL A 25 10.06 -8.39 -4.14
N LEU A 26 10.02 -7.08 -3.93
CA LEU A 26 9.43 -6.14 -4.90
C LEU A 26 10.15 -6.18 -6.27
N VAL A 27 11.48 -6.20 -6.26
CA VAL A 27 12.30 -6.27 -7.49
C VAL A 27 12.13 -7.62 -8.19
N PHE A 28 12.09 -8.72 -7.44
CA PHE A 28 11.81 -10.05 -7.98
C PHE A 28 10.46 -10.09 -8.69
N PHE A 29 9.40 -9.59 -8.05
CA PHE A 29 8.09 -9.49 -8.69
C PHE A 29 8.17 -8.60 -9.93
N PHE A 30 8.78 -7.42 -9.88
CA PHE A 30 8.92 -6.53 -11.04
C PHE A 30 9.62 -7.21 -12.23
N LEU A 31 10.72 -7.92 -11.98
CA LEU A 31 11.45 -8.68 -13.00
C LEU A 31 10.60 -9.83 -13.56
N TRP A 32 9.87 -10.54 -12.69
CA TRP A 32 8.99 -11.64 -13.09
C TRP A 32 7.79 -11.14 -13.93
N PHE A 33 7.17 -10.02 -13.54
CA PHE A 33 6.12 -9.35 -14.30
C PHE A 33 6.66 -8.91 -15.68
N ARG A 34 7.86 -8.33 -15.74
CA ARG A 34 8.51 -7.98 -17.01
C ARG A 34 8.76 -9.20 -17.90
N ALA A 35 9.16 -10.33 -17.32
CA ALA A 35 9.44 -11.57 -18.05
C ALA A 35 8.17 -12.28 -18.55
N THR A 36 7.08 -12.21 -17.79
CA THR A 36 5.84 -12.97 -18.04
C THR A 36 4.87 -12.23 -18.95
N PHE A 37 4.83 -10.89 -18.91
CA PHE A 37 3.85 -10.12 -19.69
C PHE A 37 4.41 -9.66 -21.05
N PRO A 38 3.84 -10.14 -22.17
CA PRO A 38 4.17 -9.62 -23.50
C PRO A 38 3.58 -8.21 -23.65
N ARG A 39 4.45 -7.24 -23.94
CA ARG A 39 4.21 -5.80 -24.22
C ARG A 39 2.74 -5.34 -24.15
N TYR A 40 2.35 -4.78 -23.00
CA TYR A 40 1.04 -4.15 -22.82
C TYR A 40 0.97 -2.79 -23.52
N ARG A 41 -0.17 -2.45 -24.13
CA ARG A 41 -0.35 -1.17 -24.83
C ARG A 41 -0.62 -0.04 -23.82
N TYR A 42 0.03 1.10 -24.00
CA TYR A 42 -0.10 2.25 -23.09
C TYR A 42 -1.56 2.69 -22.90
N ASP A 43 -2.37 2.61 -23.96
CA ASP A 43 -3.79 2.97 -23.93
C ASP A 43 -4.62 2.12 -22.96
N GLN A 44 -4.27 0.85 -22.78
CA GLN A 44 -4.99 -0.04 -21.87
C GLN A 44 -4.70 0.33 -20.43
N ILE A 45 -3.45 0.66 -20.12
CA ILE A 45 -3.03 1.12 -18.81
C ILE A 45 -3.64 2.50 -18.52
N MET A 46 -3.65 3.40 -19.50
CA MET A 46 -4.27 4.71 -19.39
C MET A 46 -5.78 4.57 -19.11
N ARG A 47 -6.47 3.69 -19.84
CA ARG A 47 -7.89 3.43 -19.62
C ARG A 47 -8.16 2.83 -18.24
N LEU A 48 -7.31 1.92 -17.75
CA LEU A 48 -7.41 1.36 -16.40
C LEU A 48 -7.19 2.43 -15.32
N GLY A 49 -6.14 3.24 -15.48
CA GLY A 49 -5.81 4.31 -14.54
C GLY A 49 -6.92 5.34 -14.44
N TRP A 50 -7.39 5.84 -15.58
CA TRP A 50 -8.39 6.90 -15.62
C TRP A 50 -9.81 6.42 -15.30
N LYS A 51 -10.18 5.19 -15.68
CA LYS A 51 -11.56 4.69 -15.45
C LYS A 51 -11.73 3.90 -14.16
N ALA A 52 -10.68 3.30 -13.61
CA ALA A 52 -10.78 2.46 -12.43
C ALA A 52 -9.94 3.00 -11.26
N LEU A 53 -8.65 3.31 -11.45
CA LEU A 53 -7.79 3.70 -10.32
C LEU A 53 -8.20 5.05 -9.71
N ILE A 54 -8.42 6.08 -10.54
CA ILE A 54 -8.77 7.42 -10.06
C ILE A 54 -10.13 7.43 -9.31
N PRO A 55 -11.22 6.84 -9.84
CA PRO A 55 -12.49 6.83 -9.11
C PRO A 55 -12.42 6.01 -7.81
N VAL A 56 -11.69 4.89 -7.81
CA VAL A 56 -11.54 4.04 -6.62
C VAL A 56 -10.80 4.77 -5.51
N THR A 57 -9.70 5.48 -5.82
CA THR A 57 -8.97 6.23 -4.79
C THR A 57 -9.77 7.41 -4.27
N LEU A 58 -10.56 8.08 -5.11
CA LEU A 58 -11.48 9.15 -4.68
C LEU A 58 -12.55 8.64 -3.71
N VAL A 59 -13.19 7.51 -4.01
CA VAL A 59 -14.16 6.89 -3.10
C VAL A 59 -13.49 6.48 -1.79
N TRP A 60 -12.29 5.89 -1.86
CA TRP A 60 -11.57 5.48 -0.66
C TRP A 60 -11.21 6.67 0.23
N ILE A 61 -10.77 7.79 -0.34
CA ILE A 61 -10.51 9.02 0.42
C ILE A 61 -11.79 9.54 1.07
N GLY A 62 -12.93 9.51 0.36
CA GLY A 62 -14.23 9.87 0.92
C GLY A 62 -14.64 8.97 2.09
N VAL A 63 -14.43 7.66 1.96
CA VAL A 63 -14.67 6.67 3.03
C VAL A 63 -13.77 6.94 4.23
N GLU A 64 -12.47 7.14 4.02
CA GLU A 64 -11.51 7.48 5.08
C GLU A 64 -11.88 8.80 5.77
N MET A 65 -12.33 9.81 5.02
CA MET A 65 -12.78 11.08 5.57
C MET A 65 -14.02 10.92 6.47
N LEU A 66 -14.99 10.10 6.06
CA LEU A 66 -16.15 9.78 6.88
C LEU A 66 -15.76 9.01 8.14
N LEU A 67 -14.92 7.98 8.01
CA LEU A 67 -14.43 7.18 9.13
C LEU A 67 -13.65 8.03 10.14
N ALA A 68 -12.81 8.95 9.67
CA ALA A 68 -12.10 9.92 10.50
C ALA A 68 -13.06 10.86 11.23
N ALA A 69 -14.13 11.33 10.55
CA ALA A 69 -15.16 12.18 11.16
C ALA A 69 -15.92 11.47 12.29
N TYR A 70 -16.26 10.19 12.10
CA TYR A 70 -16.88 9.36 13.15
C TYR A 70 -15.87 8.89 14.22
N ARG A 71 -14.60 9.27 14.12
CA ARG A 71 -13.46 8.81 14.95
C ARG A 71 -13.24 7.29 14.97
N ILE A 72 -13.82 6.57 14.02
CA ILE A 72 -13.71 5.12 13.87
C ILE A 72 -12.58 4.84 12.90
N GLY A 73 -11.35 4.69 13.40
CA GLY A 73 -10.22 4.32 12.55
C GLY A 73 -8.85 4.54 13.19
N PRO A 74 -7.79 3.88 12.67
CA PRO A 74 -6.43 4.03 13.20
C PRO A 74 -5.92 5.47 13.17
N TRP A 75 -6.42 6.27 12.22
CA TRP A 75 -5.96 7.61 11.87
C TRP A 75 -6.79 8.74 12.49
N SER A 76 -7.83 8.43 13.27
CA SER A 76 -8.66 9.46 13.94
C SER A 76 -7.94 10.19 15.08
N ARG A 77 -6.76 9.71 15.46
CA ARG A 77 -5.93 10.29 16.50
C ARG A 77 -5.07 11.40 15.90
N SER A 78 -5.29 12.63 16.35
CA SER A 78 -4.43 13.76 16.02
C SER A 78 -3.00 13.46 16.47
N TRP A 79 -2.07 13.43 15.51
CA TRP A 79 -0.63 13.33 15.75
C TRP A 79 -0.05 14.54 16.53
N PHE A 80 -0.82 15.63 16.60
CA PHE A 80 -0.49 16.84 17.34
C PHE A 80 -0.97 16.72 18.79
N HIS A 81 -0.17 16.04 19.61
CA HIS A 81 -0.10 16.17 21.06
C HIS A 81 1.34 16.51 21.44
#